data_AF-A0A3D3RKG8-F1
#
_entry.id   AF-A0A3D3RKG8-F1
#
_cell.length_a   1.000
_cell.length_b   1.000
_cell.length_c   1.000
_cell.angle_alpha   90.00
_cell.angle_beta   90.00
_cell.angle_gamma   90.00
#
_symmetry.space_group_name_H-M   'P 1'
#
loop_
_entity.id
_entity.type
_entity.pdbx_description
1 polymer ?
#
loop_
_entity_poly.entity_id
_entity_poly.type
_entity_poly.pdbx_seq_one_letter_code
_entity_poly.pdbx_strand_id
1 'polypeptide(L)'
;MSSKGHEKEFEQKEIQPKSGIGMLFLITICWVISMGIIAVGGILLARESYVEGGVFLTIGIILTCIVPIFYGGLKVVGPNEALVLTLFGNYYGTILKQGFYYVNPFVSFNNPIYYREREQAKAVSMERAKGGHVESVRITAKKTVSLKNMT
;
A
#
# COMPACT_ATOMS: atom_id res chain seq x y z
N MET A 1 -5.71 -34.12 -35.94
CA MET A 1 -6.70 -33.46 -35.07
C MET A 1 -5.95 -32.47 -34.19
N SER A 2 -6.03 -31.18 -34.51
CA SER A 2 -5.31 -30.09 -33.87
C SER A 2 -6.05 -29.68 -32.59
N SER A 3 -5.44 -29.94 -31.42
CA SER A 3 -5.92 -29.41 -30.14
C SER A 3 -5.41 -27.97 -30.03
N LYS A 4 -6.22 -27.01 -30.46
CA LYS A 4 -5.98 -25.58 -30.20
C LYS A 4 -6.08 -25.37 -28.68
N GLY A 5 -4.93 -25.19 -28.04
CA GLY A 5 -4.88 -24.67 -26.68
C GLY A 5 -5.52 -23.29 -26.66
N HIS A 6 -6.53 -23.12 -25.83
CA HIS A 6 -7.13 -21.80 -25.57
C HIS A 6 -6.07 -20.94 -24.89
N GLU A 7 -5.34 -20.16 -25.69
CA GLU A 7 -4.47 -19.08 -25.24
C GLU A 7 -5.39 -18.06 -24.56
N LYS A 8 -5.46 -18.13 -23.22
CA LYS A 8 -6.18 -17.12 -22.44
C LYS A 8 -5.39 -15.83 -22.63
N GLU A 9 -5.87 -14.98 -23.52
CA GLU A 9 -5.41 -13.61 -23.70
C GLU A 9 -5.60 -12.90 -22.35
N PHE A 10 -4.52 -12.83 -21.57
CA PHE A 10 -4.52 -12.07 -20.34
C PHE A 10 -4.53 -10.60 -20.75
N GLU A 11 -5.73 -10.02 -20.92
CA GLU A 11 -5.88 -8.59 -21.13
C GLU A 11 -5.22 -7.86 -19.98
N GLN A 12 -4.07 -7.26 -20.27
CA GLN A 12 -3.33 -6.44 -19.33
C GLN A 12 -4.17 -5.19 -19.05
N LYS A 13 -4.86 -5.18 -17.90
CA LYS A 13 -5.64 -4.02 -17.47
C LYS A 13 -4.69 -2.93 -16.97
N GLU A 14 -4.30 -2.03 -17.88
CA GLU A 14 -3.62 -0.80 -17.50
C GLU A 14 -4.62 0.09 -16.75
N ILE A 15 -4.33 0.36 -15.48
CA ILE A 15 -5.12 1.30 -14.69
C ILE A 15 -4.43 2.65 -14.70
N GLN A 16 -5.20 3.73 -14.83
CA GLN A 16 -4.73 5.10 -14.61
C GLN A 16 -5.08 5.53 -13.18
N PRO A 17 -4.17 5.37 -12.21
CA PRO A 17 -4.44 5.73 -10.82
C PRO A 17 -4.45 7.25 -10.62
N LYS A 18 -5.13 7.69 -9.54
CA LYS A 18 -5.20 9.10 -9.15
C LYS A 18 -3.82 9.64 -8.75
N SER A 19 -3.62 10.95 -8.88
CA SER A 19 -2.40 11.63 -8.41
C SER A 19 -2.17 11.37 -6.92
N GLY A 20 -1.01 10.79 -6.60
CA GLY A 20 -0.63 10.48 -5.22
C GLY A 20 -0.42 11.74 -4.38
N ILE A 21 0.08 12.83 -4.98
CA ILE A 21 0.33 14.09 -4.26
C ILE A 21 -0.99 14.71 -3.78
N GLY A 22 -1.99 14.78 -4.66
CA GLY A 22 -3.31 15.30 -4.29
C GLY A 22 -3.94 14.49 -3.18
N MET A 23 -3.84 13.16 -3.24
CA MET A 23 -4.38 12.31 -2.19
C MET A 23 -3.59 12.40 -0.88
N LEU A 24 -2.26 12.58 -0.94
CA LEU A 24 -1.43 12.78 0.24
C LEU A 24 -1.90 14.00 1.04
N PHE A 25 -2.09 15.15 0.38
CA PHE A 25 -2.59 16.35 1.05
C PHE A 25 -4.00 16.15 1.59
N LEU A 26 -4.89 15.50 0.82
CA LEU A 26 -6.25 15.22 1.26
C LEU A 26 -6.28 14.38 2.53
N ILE A 27 -5.55 13.26 2.57
CA ILE A 27 -5.50 12.37 3.75
C ILE A 27 -4.91 13.13 4.95
N THR A 28 -3.85 13.93 4.72
CA THR A 28 -3.20 14.71 5.78
C THR A 28 -4.13 15.77 6.35
N ILE A 29 -4.88 16.48 5.50
CA ILE A 29 -5.88 17.45 5.95
C ILE A 29 -6.99 16.76 6.75
N CYS A 30 -7.50 15.63 6.28
CA CYS A 30 -8.51 14.85 7.02
C CYS A 30 -7.99 14.41 8.41
N TRP A 31 -6.71 14.04 8.51
CA TRP A 31 -6.10 13.65 9.78
C TRP A 31 -5.92 14.83 10.74
N VAL A 32 -5.54 16.01 10.23
CA VAL A 32 -5.50 17.23 11.05
C VAL A 32 -6.90 17.64 11.51
N ILE A 33 -7.91 17.51 10.65
CA ILE A 33 -9.31 17.79 11.01
C ILE A 33 -9.78 16.84 12.12
N SER A 34 -9.42 15.56 12.10
CA SER A 34 -9.81 14.63 13.17
C SER A 34 -9.22 15.02 14.53
N MET A 35 -8.00 15.54 14.56
CA MET A 35 -7.38 16.12 15.77
C MET A 35 -8.15 17.36 16.25
N GLY A 36 -8.59 18.21 15.32
CA GLY A 36 -9.46 19.36 15.64
C GLY A 36 -10.80 18.94 16.25
N ILE A 37 -11.42 17.87 15.73
CA ILE A 37 -12.66 17.29 16.26
C ILE A 37 -12.47 16.81 17.70
N ILE A 38 -11.35 16.15 18.01
CA ILE A 38 -11.00 15.75 19.38
C ILE A 38 -10.90 16.96 20.30
N ALA A 39 -10.21 18.02 19.86
CA ALA A 39 -10.06 19.25 20.64
C ALA A 39 -11.42 19.91 20.92
N VAL A 40 -12.31 20.00 19.92
CA VAL A 40 -13.68 20.50 20.08
C VAL A 40 -14.47 19.63 21.06
N GLY A 41 -14.38 18.31 20.94
CA GLY A 41 -15.01 17.38 21.88
C GLY A 41 -14.55 17.60 23.33
N GLY A 42 -13.24 17.76 23.54
CA GLY A 42 -12.68 18.08 24.85
C GLY A 42 -13.15 19.42 25.42
N ILE A 43 -13.23 20.46 24.58
CA ILE A 43 -13.76 21.78 24.98
C ILE A 43 -15.24 21.69 25.36
N LEU A 44 -16.07 20.96 24.60
CA LEU A 44 -17.48 20.80 24.90
C LEU A 44 -17.73 20.06 26.21
N LEU A 45 -16.94 19.02 26.50
CA LEU A 45 -16.97 18.31 27.78
C LEU A 45 -16.64 19.22 28.97
N ALA A 46 -15.65 20.12 28.80
CA ALA A 46 -15.29 21.10 29.81
C ALA A 46 -16.38 22.17 30.06
N ARG A 47 -17.31 22.35 29.12
CA ARG A 47 -18.47 23.25 29.23
C ARG A 47 -19.75 22.53 29.69
N GLU A 48 -19.61 21.36 30.28
CA GLU A 48 -20.71 20.53 30.78
C GLU A 48 -21.69 20.03 29.69
N SER A 49 -21.35 20.18 28.40
CA SER A 49 -22.08 19.57 27.29
C SER A 49 -21.59 18.13 27.08
N TYR A 50 -22.00 17.24 28.00
CA TYR A 50 -21.48 15.86 28.05
C TYR A 50 -21.84 15.02 26.83
N VAL A 51 -23.07 15.14 26.34
CA VAL A 51 -23.56 14.33 25.21
C VAL A 51 -22.82 14.73 23.93
N GLU A 52 -22.84 16.02 23.58
CA GLU A 52 -22.18 16.51 22.36
C GLU A 52 -20.66 16.31 22.45
N GLY A 53 -20.05 16.69 23.57
CA GLY A 53 -18.62 16.53 23.78
C GLY A 53 -18.17 15.07 23.68
N GLY A 54 -18.93 14.13 24.25
CA GLY A 54 -18.66 12.70 24.16
C GLY A 54 -18.78 12.15 22.73
N VAL A 55 -19.77 12.61 21.97
CA VAL A 55 -19.95 12.25 20.54
C VAL A 55 -18.79 12.75 19.70
N PHE A 56 -18.45 14.03 19.78
CA PHE A 56 -17.33 14.61 19.03
C PHE A 56 -16.01 13.95 19.39
N LEU A 57 -15.75 13.70 20.68
CA LEU A 57 -14.53 13.03 21.13
C LEU A 57 -14.43 11.62 20.55
N THR A 58 -15.50 10.85 20.60
CA THR A 58 -15.55 9.47 20.10
C THR A 58 -15.32 9.41 18.59
N ILE A 59 -16.02 10.27 17.83
CA ILE A 59 -15.84 10.38 16.37
C ILE A 59 -14.40 10.78 16.03
N GLY A 60 -13.85 11.77 16.75
CA GLY A 60 -12.49 12.25 16.54
C GLY A 60 -11.44 11.14 16.76
N ILE A 61 -11.59 10.34 17.82
CA ILE A 61 -10.71 9.20 18.10
C ILE A 61 -10.80 8.15 16.99
N ILE A 62 -12.02 7.75 16.60
CA ILE A 62 -12.24 6.76 15.54
C ILE A 62 -11.58 7.22 14.23
N LEU A 63 -11.81 8.47 13.83
CA LEU A 63 -11.21 9.03 12.62
C LEU A 63 -9.69 9.08 12.72
N THR A 64 -9.14 9.47 13.87
CA THR A 64 -7.69 9.54 14.08
C THR A 64 -7.02 8.17 13.95
N CYS A 65 -7.70 7.08 14.33
CA CYS A 65 -7.23 5.71 14.14
C CYS A 65 -7.38 5.20 12.70
N ILE A 66 -8.46 5.57 12.01
CA ILE A 66 -8.80 5.04 10.69
C ILE A 66 -8.06 5.76 9.56
N VAL A 67 -7.98 7.10 9.60
CA VAL A 67 -7.40 7.91 8.51
C VAL A 67 -5.95 7.49 8.16
N PRO A 68 -5.07 7.16 9.13
CA PRO A 68 -3.71 6.72 8.82
C PRO A 68 -3.63 5.47 7.93
N ILE A 69 -4.64 4.59 7.96
CA ILE A 69 -4.67 3.37 7.13
C ILE A 69 -4.68 3.73 5.63
N PHE A 70 -5.29 4.86 5.27
CA PHE A 70 -5.39 5.29 3.87
C PHE A 70 -4.03 5.69 3.28
N TYR A 71 -3.01 6.06 4.08
CA TYR A 71 -1.65 6.28 3.54
C TYR A 71 -1.05 5.02 2.92
N GLY A 72 -1.50 3.82 3.33
CA GLY A 72 -1.08 2.55 2.72
C GLY A 72 -1.38 2.43 1.22
N GLY A 73 -2.29 3.27 0.72
CA GLY A 73 -2.65 3.38 -0.69
C GLY A 73 -1.67 4.18 -1.55
N LEU A 74 -0.74 4.92 -0.96
CA LEU A 74 0.24 5.71 -1.71
C LEU A 74 1.37 4.81 -2.24
N LYS A 75 1.66 4.89 -3.54
CA LYS A 75 2.65 4.06 -4.23
C LYS A 75 3.51 4.89 -5.17
N VAL A 76 4.80 4.59 -5.20
CA VAL A 76 5.77 5.18 -6.14
C VAL A 76 6.11 4.13 -7.19
N VAL A 77 6.07 4.52 -8.46
CA VAL A 77 6.50 3.70 -9.60
C VAL A 77 7.71 4.39 -10.23
N GLY A 78 8.85 3.69 -10.24
CA GLY A 78 10.09 4.20 -10.81
C GLY A 78 10.11 4.26 -12.33
N PRO A 79 11.12 4.91 -12.93
CA PRO A 79 11.33 4.88 -14.37
C PRO A 79 11.61 3.45 -14.84
N ASN A 80 10.99 3.04 -15.96
CA ASN A 80 11.09 1.68 -16.51
C ASN A 80 10.67 0.57 -15.53
N GLU A 81 9.84 0.88 -14.54
CA GLU A 81 9.26 -0.08 -13.60
C GLU A 81 7.74 -0.17 -13.81
N ALA A 82 7.21 -1.38 -13.73
CA ALA A 82 5.78 -1.65 -13.71
C ALA A 82 5.34 -2.11 -12.32
N LEU A 83 4.14 -1.68 -11.92
CA LEU A 83 3.54 -2.09 -10.66
C LEU A 83 2.35 -3.00 -10.90
N VAL A 84 2.53 -4.29 -10.66
CA VAL A 84 1.47 -5.29 -10.72
C VAL A 84 0.75 -5.33 -9.38
N LEU A 85 -0.55 -5.03 -9.39
CA LEU A 85 -1.36 -4.92 -8.19
C LEU A 85 -2.38 -6.04 -8.12
N THR A 86 -2.56 -6.57 -6.92
CA THR A 86 -3.60 -7.53 -6.57
C THR A 86 -4.40 -7.00 -5.39
N LEU A 87 -5.70 -7.29 -5.37
CA LEU A 87 -6.60 -6.95 -4.28
C LEU A 87 -7.24 -8.25 -3.78
N PHE A 88 -6.96 -8.62 -2.52
CA PHE A 88 -7.43 -9.87 -1.91
C PHE A 88 -7.18 -11.11 -2.78
N GLY A 89 -6.00 -11.20 -3.41
CA GLY A 89 -5.60 -12.33 -4.26
C GLY A 89 -6.07 -12.26 -5.71
N ASN A 90 -6.96 -11.33 -6.06
CA ASN A 90 -7.41 -11.13 -7.43
C ASN A 90 -6.56 -10.07 -8.15
N TYR A 91 -6.26 -10.28 -9.43
CA TYR A 91 -5.57 -9.29 -10.26
C TYR A 91 -6.41 -8.00 -10.34
N TYR A 92 -5.83 -6.90 -9.89
CA TYR A 92 -6.50 -5.61 -9.82
C TYR A 92 -6.17 -4.74 -11.04
N GLY A 93 -4.92 -4.82 -11.49
CA GLY A 93 -4.42 -4.07 -12.65
C GLY A 93 -2.91 -3.85 -12.56
N THR A 94 -2.35 -3.25 -13.60
CA THR A 94 -0.94 -2.88 -13.67
C THR A 94 -0.79 -1.38 -13.93
N ILE A 95 0.14 -0.73 -13.25
CA ILE A 95 0.56 0.66 -13.52
C ILE A 95 1.90 0.61 -14.25
N LEU A 96 1.93 1.09 -15.50
CA LEU A 96 3.12 1.06 -16.35
C LEU A 96 3.89 2.39 -16.38
N LYS A 97 3.20 3.48 -16.07
CA LYS A 97 3.79 4.82 -16.10
C LYS A 97 4.49 5.12 -14.78
N GLN A 98 5.64 5.78 -14.87
CA GLN A 98 6.35 6.30 -13.71
C GLN A 98 5.55 7.42 -13.04
N GLY A 99 5.59 7.49 -11.71
CA GLY A 99 4.91 8.54 -10.98
C GLY A 99 4.60 8.18 -9.53
N PHE A 100 3.95 9.12 -8.85
CA PHE A 100 3.42 8.94 -7.50
C PHE A 100 1.90 8.87 -7.56
N TYR A 101 1.35 7.75 -7.10
CA TYR A 101 -0.02 7.38 -7.34
C TYR A 101 -0.73 6.95 -6.07
N TYR A 102 -2.05 7.11 -6.09
CA TYR A 102 -2.92 6.56 -5.07
C TYR A 102 -3.73 5.38 -5.60
N VAL A 103 -3.68 4.28 -4.86
CA VAL A 103 -4.45 3.06 -5.08
C VAL A 103 -5.13 2.64 -3.77
N ASN A 104 -5.97 1.61 -3.82
CA ASN A 104 -6.63 1.12 -2.61
C ASN A 104 -5.58 0.66 -1.56
N PRO A 105 -5.71 1.00 -0.27
CA PRO A 105 -4.71 0.69 0.75
C PRO A 105 -4.50 -0.81 1.00
N PHE A 106 -5.44 -1.66 0.59
CA PHE A 106 -5.38 -3.11 0.76
C PHE A 106 -4.77 -3.84 -0.45
N VAL A 107 -4.26 -3.12 -1.45
CA VAL A 107 -3.58 -3.76 -2.58
C VAL A 107 -2.21 -4.31 -2.18
N SER A 108 -1.90 -5.49 -2.68
CA SER A 108 -0.61 -6.15 -2.56
C SER A 108 0.14 -6.15 -3.89
N PHE A 109 1.46 -6.09 -3.81
CA PHE A 109 2.35 -6.21 -4.95
C PHE A 109 2.45 -7.67 -5.38
N ASN A 110 2.41 -7.96 -6.67
CA ASN A 110 2.57 -9.33 -7.15
C ASN A 110 3.79 -9.44 -8.07
N ASN A 111 5.00 -9.49 -7.48
CA ASN A 111 6.24 -9.83 -8.19
C ASN A 111 6.79 -11.18 -7.71
N PRO A 112 6.63 -12.27 -8.49
CA PRO A 112 7.08 -13.61 -8.11
C PRO A 112 8.59 -13.70 -7.81
N ILE A 113 9.41 -12.91 -8.51
CA ILE A 113 10.87 -12.89 -8.33
C ILE A 113 11.22 -12.33 -6.96
N TYR A 114 10.56 -11.24 -6.56
CA TYR A 114 10.72 -10.64 -5.23
C TYR A 114 10.39 -11.60 -4.10
N TYR A 115 9.30 -12.36 -4.22
CA TYR A 115 8.90 -13.32 -3.19
C TYR A 115 9.90 -14.46 -3.03
N ARG A 116 10.41 -15.00 -4.15
CA ARG A 116 11.43 -16.06 -4.14
C ARG A 116 12.72 -15.61 -3.49
N GLU A 117 13.25 -14.44 -3.87
CA GLU A 117 14.48 -13.92 -3.25
C GLU A 117 14.29 -13.61 -1.76
N ARG A 118 13.12 -13.11 -1.36
CA ARG A 118 12.81 -12.86 0.05
C ARG A 118 12.72 -14.13 0.87
N GLU A 119 12.15 -15.21 0.33
CA GLU A 119 12.10 -16.52 0.99
C GLU A 119 13.48 -17.14 1.12
N GLN A 120 14.30 -17.08 0.07
CA GLN A 120 15.69 -17.53 0.10
C GLN A 120 16.52 -16.73 1.12
N ALA A 121 16.40 -15.39 1.12
CA ALA A 121 17.09 -14.55 2.08
C ALA A 121 16.67 -14.85 3.53
N LYS A 122 15.38 -15.12 3.77
CA LYS A 122 14.89 -15.57 5.08
C LYS A 122 15.49 -16.92 5.47
N ALA A 123 15.48 -17.91 4.58
CA ALA A 123 16.06 -19.23 4.86
C ALA A 123 17.54 -19.15 5.22
N VAL A 124 18.33 -18.40 4.44
CA VAL A 124 19.77 -18.19 4.69
C VAL A 124 20.01 -17.41 5.99
N SER A 125 19.18 -16.40 6.30
CA SER A 125 19.31 -15.65 7.56
C SER A 125 19.00 -16.52 8.79
N MET A 126 18.03 -17.44 8.68
CA MET A 126 17.69 -18.38 9.75
C MET A 126 18.81 -19.41 9.99
N GLU A 127 19.45 -19.87 8.92
CA GLU A 127 20.59 -20.78 8.99
C GLU A 127 21.81 -20.10 9.64
N ARG A 128 22.11 -18.84 9.27
CA ARG A 128 23.19 -18.05 9.87
C ARG A 128 22.95 -17.65 11.32
N ALA A 129 21.70 -17.38 11.69
CA ALA A 129 21.31 -17.10 13.07
C ALA A 129 21.56 -18.32 13.99
N LYS A 130 21.34 -19.55 13.51
CA LYS A 130 21.69 -20.77 14.25
C LYS A 130 23.20 -20.93 14.43
N GLY A 131 24.00 -20.41 13.50
CA GLY A 131 25.47 -20.39 13.56
C GLY A 131 26.07 -19.23 14.35
N GLY A 132 25.26 -18.40 15.03
CA GLY A 132 25.75 -17.28 15.84
C GLY A 132 26.18 -16.03 15.05
N HIS A 133 25.96 -15.98 13.72
CA HIS A 133 26.20 -14.79 12.90
C HIS A 133 24.86 -14.12 12.54
N VAL A 134 24.62 -12.95 13.14
CA VAL A 134 23.43 -12.12 12.86
C VAL A 134 23.83 -11.05 11.84
N GLU A 135 23.82 -11.43 10.56
CA GLU A 135 24.06 -10.48 9.46
C GLU A 135 22.91 -10.57 8.44
N SER A 136 22.40 -9.42 8.01
CA SER A 136 21.25 -9.35 7.11
C SER A 136 21.63 -9.77 5.69
N VAL A 137 20.93 -10.76 5.13
CA VAL A 137 21.08 -11.14 3.72
C VAL A 137 20.45 -10.05 2.83
N ARG A 138 21.23 -9.48 1.90
CA ARG A 138 20.75 -8.46 0.96
C ARG A 138 19.79 -9.10 -0.06
N ILE A 139 18.63 -8.49 -0.24
CA ILE A 139 17.66 -8.81 -1.30
C ILE A 139 17.87 -7.80 -2.43
N THR A 140 18.07 -8.27 -3.66
CA THR A 140 18.36 -7.41 -4.82
C THR A 140 17.08 -7.08 -5.59
N ALA A 141 16.10 -7.99 -5.62
CA ALA A 141 14.82 -7.78 -6.26
C ALA A 141 13.98 -6.69 -5.57
N LYS A 142 13.32 -5.87 -6.40
CA LYS A 142 12.30 -4.91 -5.98
C LYS A 142 10.89 -5.52 -6.03
N LYS A 143 9.96 -4.93 -5.28
CA LYS A 143 8.52 -5.25 -5.35
C LYS A 143 7.89 -4.90 -6.70
N THR A 144 8.52 -4.02 -7.48
CA THR A 144 8.16 -3.63 -8.85
C THR A 144 8.82 -4.56 -9.88
N VAL A 145 8.24 -4.67 -11.08
CA VAL A 145 8.81 -5.46 -12.19
C VAL A 145 9.56 -4.51 -13.12
N SER A 146 10.82 -4.81 -13.44
CA SER A 146 11.64 -4.01 -14.37
C SER A 146 11.24 -4.28 -15.82
N LEU A 147 11.08 -3.23 -16.62
CA LEU A 147 10.74 -3.30 -18.04
C LEU A 147 11.96 -3.30 -18.97
N LYS A 148 13.18 -3.20 -18.44
CA LYS A 148 14.41 -3.00 -19.22
C LYS A 148 14.74 -4.14 -20.20
N ASN A 149 14.16 -5.31 -20.01
CA ASN A 149 14.43 -6.50 -20.82
C ASN A 149 13.29 -6.81 -21.82
N MET A 150 12.29 -5.92 -21.94
CA MET A 150 11.10 -6.13 -22.78
C MET A 150 11.09 -5.28 -24.06
N THR A 151 12.15 -4.51 -24.32
CA THR A 151 12.33 -3.71 -25.55
C THR A 151 13.30 -4.40 -26.49
#